data_AF-A0A0R3Q0S9-F1
#
_entry.id   AF-A0A0R3Q0S9-F1
#
_cell.length_a   1.000
_cell.length_b   1.000
_cell.length_c   1.000
_cell.angle_alpha   90.00
_cell.angle_beta   90.00
_cell.angle_gamma   90.00
#
_symmetry.space_group_name_H-M   'P 1'
#
loop_
_entity.id
_entity.type
_entity.pdbx_description
1 polymer ?
#
loop_
_entity_poly.entity_id
_entity_poly.type
_entity_poly.pdbx_seq_one_letter_code
_entity_poly.pdbx_strand_id
1 'polypeptide(L)'
;MRPLSQSWYYWAMVALLIAQVFLSVNYHILICNLPIANTLLLLVIMAHHGYTLGDEARPLFHRICGCVAFIAVLFVNTTHALELLTNYGSDDGHSHSHSDEDHDSNHTYGFVPKEYVIVSIFDVALKCLVLALGHIPSMGLHPVPRLVLHTLSPTMVIGMYAAGLSIPLSFGESWLWQHVDPVIAVISTILFFFLIIPSFEEMMPYIFAHTPAKFHVESFQNEISATVDKSKQSWSAEAVLRYSEVRQNVTSVLTRAGAQKVVVEPCFLDATEIGRPWVGCVGATCFRQDRGCCKVDDKTEVQSEC
;
A
#
# COMPACT_ATOMS: atom_id res chain seq x y z
N MET A 1 -14.58 -10.95 13.15
CA MET A 1 -13.27 -11.59 13.41
C MET A 1 -12.54 -10.77 14.45
N ARG A 2 -11.78 -11.39 15.38
CA ARG A 2 -10.99 -10.64 16.37
C ARG A 2 -9.82 -9.93 15.68
N PRO A 3 -9.44 -8.70 16.10
CA PRO A 3 -8.28 -8.02 15.53
C PRO A 3 -7.02 -8.86 15.78
N LEU A 4 -6.15 -8.97 14.76
CA LEU A 4 -4.89 -9.71 14.87
C LEU A 4 -3.94 -9.14 15.92
N SER A 5 -4.12 -7.90 16.36
CA SER A 5 -3.40 -7.37 17.52
C SER A 5 -3.61 -8.18 18.80
N GLN A 6 -4.60 -9.07 18.83
CA GLN A 6 -4.85 -10.03 19.92
C GLN A 6 -4.21 -11.40 19.68
N SER A 7 -3.55 -11.64 18.55
CA SER A 7 -2.93 -12.92 18.24
C SER A 7 -1.48 -12.98 18.73
N TRP A 8 -1.02 -14.18 19.08
CA TRP A 8 0.35 -14.39 19.56
C TRP A 8 1.40 -14.07 18.49
N TYR A 9 1.10 -14.33 17.21
CA TYR A 9 2.03 -14.09 16.11
C TYR A 9 2.22 -12.59 15.82
N TYR A 10 1.20 -11.74 16.06
CA TYR A 10 1.38 -10.29 15.97
C TYR A 10 2.39 -9.81 17.00
N TRP A 11 2.24 -10.23 18.26
CA TRP A 11 3.18 -9.90 19.33
C TRP A 11 4.57 -10.50 19.11
N ALA A 12 4.66 -11.69 18.50
CA ALA A 12 5.95 -12.25 18.09
C ALA A 12 6.65 -11.37 17.05
N MET A 13 5.91 -10.86 16.04
CA MET A 13 6.45 -9.91 15.07
C MET A 13 6.85 -8.57 15.71
N VAL A 14 6.12 -8.09 16.73
CA VAL A 14 6.48 -6.88 17.49
C VAL A 14 7.78 -7.11 18.28
N ALA A 15 7.89 -8.24 18.98
CA ALA A 15 9.11 -8.58 19.71
C ALA A 15 10.31 -8.70 18.76
N LEU A 16 10.11 -9.29 17.59
CA LEU A 16 11.11 -9.37 16.53
C LEU A 16 11.53 -7.96 16.06
N LEU A 17 10.58 -7.05 15.82
CA LEU A 17 10.90 -5.67 15.43
C LEU A 17 11.76 -4.98 16.50
N ILE A 18 11.40 -5.12 17.77
CA ILE A 18 12.15 -4.51 18.88
C ILE A 18 13.57 -5.05 18.92
N ALA A 19 13.75 -6.37 18.77
CA ALA A 19 15.08 -6.98 18.72
C ALA A 19 15.90 -6.48 17.52
N GLN A 20 15.28 -6.40 16.33
CA GLN A 20 15.93 -5.90 15.11
C GLN A 20 16.37 -4.44 15.27
N VAL A 21 15.50 -3.57 15.79
CA VAL A 21 15.82 -2.16 16.04
C VAL A 21 16.93 -2.03 17.08
N PHE A 22 16.83 -2.74 18.20
CA PHE A 22 17.84 -2.70 19.25
C PHE A 22 19.22 -3.10 18.72
N LEU A 23 19.31 -4.20 17.98
CA LEU A 23 20.60 -4.62 17.42
C LEU A 23 21.06 -3.68 16.29
N SER A 24 20.17 -3.19 15.43
CA SER A 24 20.55 -2.26 14.36
C SER A 24 21.13 -0.95 14.92
N VAL A 25 20.54 -0.42 15.99
CA VAL A 25 21.07 0.77 16.69
C VAL A 25 22.46 0.50 17.29
N ASN A 26 22.70 -0.71 17.81
CA ASN A 26 24.00 -1.02 18.41
C ASN A 26 25.11 -1.27 17.37
N TYR A 27 24.78 -1.82 16.20
CA TYR A 27 25.78 -2.24 15.21
C TYR A 27 25.91 -1.31 13.99
N HIS A 28 24.95 -0.41 13.74
CA HIS A 28 25.00 0.59 12.66
C HIS A 28 25.28 0.03 11.25
N ILE A 29 24.74 -1.14 10.92
CA ILE A 29 24.92 -1.80 9.60
C ILE A 29 23.73 -1.52 8.68
N LEU A 30 23.96 -1.12 7.42
CA LEU A 30 22.86 -0.73 6.53
C LEU A 30 21.98 -1.89 6.11
N ILE A 31 22.57 -3.06 5.84
CA ILE A 31 21.76 -4.23 5.49
C ILE A 31 20.77 -4.62 6.60
N CYS A 32 21.07 -4.27 7.86
CA CYS A 32 20.20 -4.56 9.00
C CYS A 32 18.94 -3.67 9.03
N ASN A 33 18.93 -2.53 8.35
CA ASN A 33 17.75 -1.67 8.27
C ASN A 33 16.67 -2.23 7.32
N LEU A 34 17.03 -3.05 6.35
CA LEU A 34 16.08 -3.64 5.39
C LEU A 34 15.12 -4.67 6.03
N PRO A 35 15.57 -5.59 6.91
CA PRO A 35 14.67 -6.42 7.72
C PRO A 35 13.69 -5.61 8.56
N ILE A 36 14.12 -4.49 9.17
CA ILE A 36 13.26 -3.61 9.98
C ILE A 36 12.13 -3.06 9.13
N ALA A 37 12.43 -2.52 7.95
CA ALA A 37 11.44 -1.99 7.01
C ALA A 37 10.37 -3.04 6.68
N ASN A 38 10.82 -4.27 6.39
CA ASN A 38 9.97 -5.38 6.01
C ASN A 38 9.08 -5.87 7.16
N THR A 39 9.63 -5.97 8.37
CA THR A 39 8.89 -6.32 9.58
C THR A 39 7.85 -5.25 9.91
N LEU A 40 8.20 -3.97 9.76
CA LEU A 40 7.29 -2.84 9.96
C LEU A 40 6.13 -2.88 8.96
N LEU A 41 6.41 -3.06 7.67
CA LEU A 41 5.39 -3.22 6.63
C LEU A 41 4.40 -4.33 7.03
N LEU A 42 4.94 -5.49 7.43
CA LEU A 42 4.12 -6.63 7.79
C LEU A 42 3.26 -6.37 9.04
N LEU A 43 3.80 -5.74 10.08
CA LEU A 43 3.06 -5.38 11.29
C LEU A 43 1.89 -4.43 11.00
N VAL A 44 2.12 -3.40 10.19
CA VAL A 44 1.07 -2.44 9.83
C VAL A 44 -0.06 -3.13 9.06
N ILE A 45 0.30 -4.02 8.15
CA ILE A 45 -0.67 -4.77 7.34
C ILE A 45 -1.44 -5.79 8.17
N MET A 46 -0.77 -6.44 9.13
CA MET A 46 -1.38 -7.41 10.02
C MET A 46 -2.30 -6.76 11.07
N ALA A 47 -2.09 -5.49 11.43
CA ALA A 47 -2.89 -4.83 12.48
C ALA A 47 -4.42 -4.94 12.24
N HIS A 48 -4.86 -4.95 10.97
CA HIS A 48 -6.27 -5.07 10.59
C HIS A 48 -6.47 -6.14 9.49
N HIS A 49 -6.51 -7.41 9.88
CA HIS A 49 -6.86 -8.53 9.00
C HIS A 49 -8.37 -8.78 9.02
N GLY A 50 -9.11 -7.87 8.40
CA GLY A 50 -10.52 -8.07 8.08
C GLY A 50 -10.70 -7.59 6.65
N TYR A 51 -10.75 -8.52 5.71
CA TYR A 51 -11.07 -8.21 4.32
C TYR A 51 -12.25 -9.06 3.90
N THR A 52 -13.43 -8.47 4.04
CA THR A 52 -14.49 -8.59 3.06
C THR A 52 -14.35 -7.37 2.16
N LEU A 53 -14.18 -7.57 0.85
CA LEU A 53 -14.10 -6.46 -0.11
C LEU A 53 -15.31 -5.53 0.12
N GLY A 54 -15.05 -4.26 0.41
CA GLY A 54 -16.09 -3.23 0.52
C GLY A 54 -16.57 -2.90 1.93
N ASP A 55 -16.14 -3.60 2.98
CA ASP A 55 -16.74 -3.40 4.32
C ASP A 55 -16.16 -2.26 5.16
N GLU A 56 -14.86 -1.94 5.05
CA GLU A 56 -14.24 -0.86 5.83
C GLU A 56 -13.06 -0.18 5.10
N ALA A 57 -13.00 1.16 5.09
CA ALA A 57 -11.89 1.93 4.50
C ALA A 57 -10.60 1.89 5.34
N ARG A 58 -10.72 1.54 6.63
CA ARG A 58 -9.64 1.60 7.61
C ARG A 58 -8.50 0.59 7.35
N PRO A 59 -8.75 -0.70 7.06
CA PRO A 59 -7.69 -1.65 6.72
C PRO A 59 -6.91 -1.27 5.46
N LEU A 60 -7.60 -0.70 4.46
CA LEU A 60 -6.97 -0.21 3.23
C LEU A 60 -6.04 0.97 3.52
N PHE A 61 -6.48 1.94 4.33
CA PHE A 61 -5.65 3.06 4.75
C PHE A 61 -4.36 2.59 5.45
N HIS A 62 -4.48 1.61 6.37
CA HIS A 62 -3.30 1.05 7.02
C HIS A 62 -2.33 0.39 6.04
N ARG A 63 -2.80 -0.33 5.01
CA ARG A 63 -1.92 -0.89 3.97
C ARG A 63 -1.17 0.19 3.22
N ILE A 64 -1.86 1.26 2.80
CA ILE A 64 -1.24 2.40 2.12
C ILE A 64 -0.17 3.03 3.03
N CYS A 65 -0.50 3.29 4.29
CA CYS A 65 0.47 3.80 5.26
C CYS A 65 1.68 2.88 5.43
N GLY A 66 1.45 1.55 5.49
CA GLY A 66 2.51 0.56 5.60
C GLY A 66 3.44 0.58 4.38
N CYS A 67 2.89 0.61 3.17
CA CYS A 67 3.65 0.69 1.94
C CYS A 67 4.44 2.02 1.82
N VAL A 68 3.83 3.15 2.22
CA VAL A 68 4.51 4.45 2.24
C VAL A 68 5.65 4.45 3.26
N ALA A 69 5.42 3.94 4.47
CA ALA A 69 6.46 3.83 5.50
C ALA A 69 7.61 2.92 5.04
N PHE A 70 7.29 1.80 4.39
CA PHE A 70 8.28 0.90 3.81
C PHE A 70 9.16 1.60 2.77
N ILE A 71 8.56 2.31 1.82
CA ILE A 71 9.30 3.09 0.82
C ILE A 71 10.16 4.17 1.48
N ALA A 72 9.65 4.86 2.49
CA ALA A 72 10.40 5.90 3.19
C ALA A 72 11.67 5.32 3.84
N VAL A 73 11.57 4.16 4.50
CA VAL A 73 12.75 3.50 5.09
C VAL A 73 13.72 3.03 4.01
N LEU A 74 13.23 2.45 2.91
CA LEU A 74 14.09 2.06 1.77
C LEU A 74 14.83 3.27 1.18
N PHE A 75 14.15 4.41 1.06
CA PHE A 75 14.74 5.64 0.54
C PHE A 75 15.83 6.19 1.47
N VAL A 76 15.56 6.28 2.78
CA VAL A 76 16.56 6.69 3.77
C VAL A 76 17.76 5.73 3.78
N ASN A 77 17.51 4.42 3.72
CA ASN A 77 18.60 3.44 3.67
C ASN A 77 19.45 3.57 2.39
N THR A 78 18.81 3.85 1.25
CA THR A 78 19.51 4.01 -0.04
C THR A 78 20.30 5.30 -0.10
N THR A 79 19.76 6.40 0.42
CA THR A 79 20.47 7.68 0.47
C THR A 79 21.71 7.60 1.34
N HIS A 80 21.60 6.97 2.53
CA HIS A 80 22.76 6.69 3.37
C HIS A 80 23.77 5.74 2.70
N ALA A 81 23.30 4.71 1.99
CA ALA A 81 24.17 3.81 1.24
C ALA A 81 24.94 4.53 0.12
N LEU A 82 24.28 5.42 -0.62
CA LEU A 82 24.90 6.22 -1.67
C LEU A 82 25.91 7.21 -1.10
N GLU A 83 25.62 7.84 0.05
CA GLU A 83 26.56 8.73 0.74
C GLU A 83 27.85 8.00 1.11
N LEU A 84 27.75 6.79 1.66
CA LEU A 84 28.91 5.95 1.94
C LEU A 84 29.67 5.58 0.67
N LEU A 85 28.99 5.27 -0.44
CA LEU A 85 29.68 4.99 -1.71
C LEU A 85 30.39 6.22 -2.29
N THR A 86 29.89 7.43 -2.03
CA THR A 86 30.49 8.67 -2.55
C THR A 86 31.61 9.23 -1.67
N ASN A 87 31.50 9.10 -0.34
CA ASN A 87 32.48 9.67 0.59
C ASN A 87 33.84 8.93 0.57
N TYR A 88 33.85 7.63 0.28
CA TYR A 88 35.09 6.85 0.17
C TYR A 88 35.98 7.24 -1.03
N GLY A 89 35.46 8.01 -1.98
CA GLY A 89 36.25 8.55 -3.09
C GLY A 89 37.02 9.83 -2.76
N SER A 90 36.88 10.38 -1.55
CA SER A 90 37.42 11.71 -1.17
C SER A 90 38.55 11.67 -0.14
N ASP A 91 38.89 10.50 0.42
CA ASP A 91 39.92 10.37 1.48
C ASP A 91 41.23 9.79 0.95
N ASP A 92 41.85 10.50 0.00
CA ASP A 92 43.31 10.48 -0.15
C ASP A 92 43.92 11.33 0.99
N GLY A 93 44.10 10.69 2.15
CA GLY A 93 44.95 11.18 3.23
C GLY A 93 44.21 11.61 4.48
N HIS A 94 43.98 10.67 5.40
CA HIS A 94 44.38 10.72 6.81
C HIS A 94 43.83 9.48 7.52
N SER A 95 44.67 8.45 7.63
CA SER A 95 44.44 7.27 8.45
C SER A 95 44.38 7.67 9.93
N HIS A 96 43.19 7.63 10.53
CA HIS A 96 43.08 7.64 11.98
C HIS A 96 43.39 6.25 12.52
N SER A 97 44.58 6.15 13.10
CA SER A 97 44.97 5.09 14.02
C SER A 97 43.99 5.02 15.18
N HIS A 98 43.26 3.93 15.29
CA HIS A 98 42.80 3.45 16.58
C HIS A 98 43.71 2.31 17.00
N SER A 99 44.63 2.66 17.89
CA SER A 99 45.43 1.75 18.69
C SER A 99 44.55 1.06 19.73
N ASP A 100 44.86 -0.23 19.90
CA ASP A 100 44.70 -1.08 21.09
C ASP A 100 43.30 -1.60 21.42
N GLU A 101 43.06 -2.87 21.08
CA GLU A 101 43.13 -3.95 22.07
C GLU A 101 43.27 -5.33 21.39
N ASP A 102 44.30 -6.05 21.80
CA ASP A 102 44.61 -7.44 21.42
C ASP A 102 43.46 -8.40 21.77
N HIS A 103 42.78 -8.95 20.77
CA HIS A 103 42.07 -10.22 20.88
C HIS A 103 42.14 -10.99 19.56
N ASP A 104 42.91 -12.08 19.58
CA ASP A 104 42.91 -13.23 18.68
C ASP A 104 42.43 -13.01 17.24
N SER A 105 43.42 -12.90 16.35
CA SER A 105 43.31 -12.83 14.89
C SER A 105 42.78 -14.13 14.27
N ASN A 106 41.51 -14.42 14.51
CA ASN A 106 40.64 -15.13 13.59
C ASN A 106 39.78 -14.08 12.89
N HIS A 107 40.41 -13.18 12.12
CA HIS A 107 39.74 -12.12 11.35
C HIS A 107 38.84 -12.73 10.29
N THR A 108 37.64 -13.07 10.74
CA THR A 108 36.54 -13.40 9.87
C THR A 108 35.98 -12.06 9.43
N TYR A 109 35.94 -11.77 8.13
CA TYR A 109 35.35 -10.54 7.57
C TYR A 109 33.82 -10.58 7.68
N GLY A 110 33.31 -10.90 8.87
CA GLY A 110 31.90 -10.91 9.19
C GLY A 110 31.42 -9.49 9.38
N PHE A 111 30.94 -8.87 8.31
CA PHE A 111 30.26 -7.57 8.35
C PHE A 111 29.02 -7.57 9.25
N VAL A 112 28.44 -8.75 9.50
CA VAL A 112 27.22 -8.94 10.28
C VAL A 112 27.53 -9.66 11.60
N PRO A 113 27.13 -9.11 12.76
CA PRO A 113 27.27 -9.73 14.06
C PRO A 113 26.50 -11.05 14.16
N LYS A 114 27.07 -12.03 14.88
CA LYS A 114 26.46 -13.36 15.07
C LYS A 114 25.07 -13.26 15.70
N GLU A 115 24.91 -12.33 16.62
CA GLU A 115 23.66 -12.05 17.33
C GLU A 115 22.55 -11.64 16.34
N TYR A 116 22.90 -10.82 15.34
CA TYR A 116 21.95 -10.35 14.34
C TYR A 116 21.56 -11.47 13.34
N VAL A 117 22.48 -12.38 13.04
CA VAL A 117 22.21 -13.55 12.20
C VAL A 117 21.18 -14.46 12.87
N ILE A 118 21.30 -14.69 14.18
CA ILE A 118 20.32 -15.48 14.95
C ILE A 118 18.93 -14.86 14.82
N VAL A 119 18.82 -13.54 15.02
CA VAL A 119 17.54 -12.83 14.86
C VAL A 119 17.02 -12.92 13.42
N SER A 120 17.89 -12.88 12.42
CA SER A 120 17.51 -13.01 11.00
C SER A 120 17.00 -14.42 10.65
N ILE A 121 17.56 -15.48 11.25
CA ILE A 121 17.06 -16.85 11.09
C ILE A 121 15.65 -16.96 11.70
N PHE A 122 15.46 -16.44 12.90
CA PHE A 122 14.14 -16.38 13.53
C PHE A 122 13.14 -15.56 12.70
N ASP A 123 13.58 -14.46 12.11
CA ASP A 123 12.77 -13.64 11.20
C ASP A 123 12.23 -14.46 10.02
N VAL A 124 13.13 -15.13 9.28
CA VAL A 124 12.73 -15.99 8.15
C VAL A 124 11.76 -17.07 8.61
N ALA A 125 12.06 -17.77 9.70
CA ALA A 125 11.22 -18.85 10.22
C ALA A 125 9.82 -18.35 10.60
N LEU A 126 9.73 -17.22 11.32
CA LEU A 126 8.46 -16.63 11.74
C LEU A 126 7.65 -16.16 10.53
N LYS A 127 8.26 -15.46 9.58
CA LYS A 127 7.56 -14.98 8.37
C LYS A 127 7.08 -16.14 7.50
N CYS A 128 7.89 -17.18 7.31
CA CYS A 128 7.46 -18.40 6.61
C CYS A 128 6.29 -19.09 7.32
N LEU A 129 6.30 -19.17 8.64
CA LEU A 129 5.19 -19.73 9.42
C LEU A 129 3.91 -18.90 9.26
N VAL A 130 3.97 -17.58 9.43
CA VAL A 130 2.81 -16.68 9.31
C VAL A 130 2.27 -16.69 7.87
N LEU A 131 3.15 -16.79 6.86
CA LEU A 131 2.77 -16.99 5.46
C LEU A 131 2.04 -18.31 5.24
N ALA A 132 2.56 -19.43 5.76
CA ALA A 132 1.97 -20.76 5.63
C ALA A 132 0.60 -20.86 6.32
N LEU A 133 0.41 -20.13 7.43
CA LEU A 133 -0.88 -20.02 8.12
C LEU A 133 -1.89 -19.12 7.41
N GLY A 134 -1.50 -18.45 6.32
CA GLY A 134 -2.40 -17.59 5.53
C GLY A 134 -2.74 -16.24 6.19
N HIS A 135 -2.01 -15.83 7.22
CA HIS A 135 -2.30 -14.61 7.99
C HIS A 135 -1.74 -13.32 7.39
N ILE A 136 -0.94 -13.42 6.33
CA ILE A 136 -0.49 -12.26 5.55
C ILE A 136 -1.48 -12.06 4.39
N PRO A 137 -1.99 -10.85 4.11
CA PRO A 137 -2.82 -10.61 2.93
C PRO A 137 -1.97 -10.66 1.64
N SER A 138 -2.62 -10.93 0.51
CA SER A 138 -1.93 -11.09 -0.78
C SER A 138 -1.31 -9.80 -1.32
N MET A 139 -1.87 -8.62 -1.02
CA MET A 139 -1.42 -7.32 -1.58
C MET A 139 -1.27 -7.33 -3.11
N GLY A 140 -2.14 -8.06 -3.82
CA GLY A 140 -2.06 -8.17 -5.28
C GLY A 140 -0.88 -9.01 -5.78
N LEU A 141 -0.09 -9.58 -4.88
CA LEU A 141 1.07 -10.41 -5.21
C LEU A 141 0.69 -11.90 -5.21
N HIS A 142 1.26 -12.62 -6.17
CA HIS A 142 1.27 -14.08 -6.17
C HIS A 142 2.06 -14.62 -4.96
N PRO A 143 1.84 -15.89 -4.55
CA PRO A 143 2.48 -16.46 -3.36
C PRO A 143 4.01 -16.37 -3.34
N VAL A 144 4.66 -16.53 -4.51
CA VAL A 144 6.12 -16.50 -4.63
C VAL A 144 6.68 -15.08 -4.46
N PRO A 145 6.27 -14.04 -5.23
CA PRO A 145 6.69 -12.67 -4.98
C PRO A 145 6.42 -12.19 -3.54
N ARG A 146 5.31 -12.64 -2.94
CA ARG A 146 4.97 -12.32 -1.55
C ARG A 146 5.94 -12.97 -0.55
N LEU A 147 6.33 -14.23 -0.77
CA LEU A 147 7.36 -14.87 0.04
C LEU A 147 8.68 -14.12 -0.08
N VAL A 148 9.11 -13.83 -1.31
CA VAL A 148 10.34 -13.09 -1.59
C VAL A 148 10.33 -11.72 -0.92
N LEU A 149 9.25 -10.94 -1.06
CA LEU A 149 9.10 -9.64 -0.42
C LEU A 149 9.39 -9.70 1.09
N HIS A 150 8.94 -10.75 1.77
CA HIS A 150 9.05 -10.86 3.23
C HIS A 150 10.33 -11.55 3.72
N THR A 151 10.96 -12.42 2.93
CA THR A 151 12.14 -13.17 3.37
C THR A 151 13.45 -12.72 2.73
N LEU A 152 13.43 -11.91 1.66
CA LEU A 152 14.63 -11.53 0.92
C LEU A 152 15.65 -10.79 1.81
N SER A 153 15.22 -9.78 2.56
CA SER A 153 16.14 -8.98 3.40
C SER A 153 16.82 -9.79 4.51
N PRO A 154 16.13 -10.55 5.37
CA PRO A 154 16.82 -11.36 6.37
C PRO A 154 17.65 -12.50 5.75
N THR A 155 17.26 -13.03 4.58
CA THR A 155 18.07 -14.03 3.86
C THR A 155 19.37 -13.43 3.34
N MET A 156 19.36 -12.19 2.84
CA MET A 156 20.57 -11.48 2.40
C MET A 156 21.53 -11.25 3.57
N VAL A 157 21.02 -10.91 4.75
CA VAL A 157 21.84 -10.75 5.97
C VAL A 157 22.54 -12.07 6.33
N ILE A 158 21.81 -13.19 6.30
CA ILE A 158 22.38 -14.53 6.54
C ILE A 158 23.43 -14.86 5.47
N GLY A 159 23.13 -14.55 4.20
CA GLY A 159 24.03 -14.77 3.07
C GLY A 159 25.33 -13.96 3.18
N MET A 160 25.24 -12.69 3.58
CA MET A 160 26.41 -11.84 3.82
C MET A 160 27.29 -12.39 4.93
N TYR A 161 26.70 -12.85 6.03
CA TYR A 161 27.46 -13.49 7.09
C TYR A 161 28.18 -14.75 6.60
N ALA A 162 27.45 -15.65 5.90
CA ALA A 162 28.03 -16.87 5.35
C ALA A 162 29.14 -16.61 4.32
N ALA A 163 28.97 -15.59 3.48
CA ALA A 163 30.00 -15.13 2.55
C ALA A 163 31.24 -14.63 3.28
N GLY A 164 31.07 -13.84 4.36
CA GLY A 164 32.17 -13.36 5.20
C GLY A 164 32.97 -14.49 5.89
N LEU A 165 32.33 -15.63 6.19
CA LEU A 165 33.02 -16.82 6.73
C LEU A 165 33.87 -17.54 5.68
N SER A 166 33.50 -17.43 4.39
CA SER A 166 34.03 -18.28 3.32
C SER A 166 35.14 -17.61 2.52
N ILE A 167 35.42 -16.33 2.79
CA ILE A 167 36.28 -15.52 1.92
C ILE A 167 37.71 -15.48 2.43
N PRO A 168 38.69 -15.80 1.55
CA PRO A 168 40.10 -15.73 1.91
C PRO A 168 40.52 -14.26 2.14
N LEU A 169 41.47 -14.06 3.06
CA LEU A 169 41.97 -12.74 3.47
C LEU A 169 42.39 -11.86 2.28
N SER A 170 42.96 -12.44 1.22
CA SER A 170 43.39 -11.71 0.02
C SER A 170 42.24 -11.09 -0.80
N PHE A 171 41.04 -11.67 -0.75
CA PHE A 171 39.84 -11.07 -1.35
C PHE A 171 39.14 -10.08 -0.40
N GLY A 172 39.38 -10.24 0.91
CA GLY A 172 38.92 -9.37 2.00
C GLY A 172 39.25 -7.89 1.80
N GLU A 173 40.44 -7.61 1.27
CA GLU A 173 40.97 -6.25 1.08
C GLU A 173 40.53 -5.60 -0.24
N SER A 174 39.78 -6.31 -1.10
CA SER A 174 39.32 -5.74 -2.36
C SER A 174 38.30 -4.62 -2.14
N TRP A 175 38.35 -3.59 -2.98
CA TRP A 175 37.38 -2.47 -2.96
C TRP A 175 35.93 -2.95 -2.91
N LEU A 176 35.61 -3.98 -3.70
CA LEU A 176 34.26 -4.55 -3.79
C LEU A 176 33.78 -5.08 -2.43
N TRP A 177 34.68 -5.64 -1.64
CA TRP A 177 34.37 -6.18 -0.33
C TRP A 177 34.26 -5.13 0.76
N GLN A 178 35.07 -4.08 0.69
CA GLN A 178 34.90 -2.92 1.57
C GLN A 178 33.57 -2.18 1.35
N HIS A 179 33.04 -2.22 0.12
CA HIS A 179 31.79 -1.52 -0.25
C HIS A 179 30.58 -2.47 -0.37
N VAL A 180 30.71 -3.73 0.08
CA VAL A 180 29.66 -4.73 -0.14
C VAL A 180 28.33 -4.36 0.55
N ASP A 181 28.37 -3.87 1.78
CA ASP A 181 27.17 -3.52 2.55
C ASP A 181 26.33 -2.44 1.84
N PRO A 182 26.88 -1.25 1.49
CA PRO A 182 26.09 -0.24 0.78
C PRO A 182 25.70 -0.68 -0.64
N VAL A 183 26.53 -1.45 -1.36
CA VAL A 183 26.17 -1.98 -2.69
C VAL A 183 24.97 -2.93 -2.60
N ILE A 184 25.00 -3.90 -1.68
CA ILE A 184 23.89 -4.83 -1.49
C ILE A 184 22.65 -4.07 -1.02
N ALA A 185 22.79 -3.07 -0.14
CA ALA A 185 21.67 -2.25 0.30
C ALA A 185 20.97 -1.56 -0.89
N VAL A 186 21.72 -0.92 -1.81
CA VAL A 186 21.18 -0.28 -3.02
C VAL A 186 20.49 -1.29 -3.93
N ILE A 187 21.14 -2.42 -4.23
CA ILE A 187 20.58 -3.47 -5.09
C ILE A 187 19.27 -4.01 -4.49
N SER A 188 19.27 -4.28 -3.18
CA SER A 188 18.11 -4.80 -2.46
C SER A 188 16.95 -3.83 -2.49
N THR A 189 17.21 -2.53 -2.30
CA THR A 189 16.17 -1.51 -2.41
C THR A 189 15.55 -1.48 -3.81
N ILE A 190 16.36 -1.55 -4.88
CA ILE A 190 15.86 -1.59 -6.26
C ILE A 190 14.94 -2.81 -6.46
N LEU A 191 15.35 -3.98 -5.97
CA LEU A 191 14.52 -5.19 -6.01
C LEU A 191 13.20 -5.02 -5.24
N PHE A 192 13.24 -4.41 -4.05
CA PHE A 192 12.02 -4.15 -3.28
C PHE A 192 11.08 -3.15 -3.96
N PHE A 193 11.60 -2.16 -4.68
CA PHE A 193 10.77 -1.28 -5.51
C PHE A 193 10.02 -2.06 -6.59
N PHE A 194 10.68 -2.97 -7.30
CA PHE A 194 10.00 -3.80 -8.29
C PHE A 194 8.92 -4.71 -7.68
N LEU A 195 9.15 -5.22 -6.46
CA LEU A 195 8.19 -6.07 -5.77
C LEU A 195 6.97 -5.30 -5.23
N ILE A 196 7.11 -4.02 -4.87
CA ILE A 196 6.02 -3.23 -4.27
C ILE A 196 5.13 -2.53 -5.31
N ILE A 197 5.63 -2.27 -6.53
CA ILE A 197 4.87 -1.60 -7.60
C ILE A 197 3.49 -2.26 -7.86
N PRO A 198 3.38 -3.59 -8.03
CA PRO A 198 2.08 -4.23 -8.26
C PRO A 198 1.09 -4.03 -7.11
N SER A 199 1.60 -3.99 -5.87
CA SER A 199 0.79 -3.70 -4.69
C SER A 199 0.24 -2.27 -4.69
N PHE A 200 1.00 -1.30 -5.22
CA PHE A 200 0.52 0.08 -5.39
C PHE A 200 -0.52 0.20 -6.51
N GLU A 201 -0.33 -0.50 -7.64
CA GLU A 201 -1.31 -0.49 -8.73
C GLU A 201 -2.67 -1.02 -8.29
N GLU A 202 -2.70 -2.04 -7.42
CA GLU A 202 -3.95 -2.53 -6.83
C GLU A 202 -4.62 -1.47 -5.92
N MET A 203 -3.82 -0.65 -5.22
CA MET A 203 -4.31 0.37 -4.29
C MET A 203 -4.67 1.70 -4.97
N MET A 204 -4.12 1.97 -6.16
CA MET A 204 -4.27 3.23 -6.89
C MET A 204 -5.73 3.66 -7.12
N PRO A 205 -6.67 2.80 -7.52
CA PRO A 205 -8.05 3.21 -7.77
C PRO A 205 -8.75 3.76 -6.53
N TYR A 206 -8.37 3.28 -5.34
CA TYR A 206 -8.96 3.74 -4.09
C TYR A 206 -8.39 5.08 -3.63
N ILE A 207 -7.11 5.35 -3.93
CA ILE A 207 -6.45 6.62 -3.58
C ILE A 207 -6.99 7.76 -4.44
N PHE A 208 -7.15 7.50 -5.74
CA PHE A 208 -7.55 8.52 -6.70
C PHE A 208 -9.05 8.50 -7.04
N ALA A 209 -9.84 7.68 -6.32
CA ALA A 209 -11.26 7.45 -6.60
C ALA A 209 -11.52 7.15 -8.09
N HIS A 210 -10.61 6.42 -8.74
CA HIS A 210 -10.78 6.06 -10.15
C HIS A 210 -11.94 5.08 -10.28
N THR A 211 -12.81 5.35 -11.24
CA THR A 211 -13.88 4.42 -11.61
C THR A 211 -13.26 3.08 -11.99
N PRO A 212 -13.76 1.94 -11.45
CA PRO A 212 -13.22 0.63 -11.78
C PRO A 212 -13.21 0.42 -13.30
N ALA A 213 -12.12 -0.10 -13.86
CA ALA A 213 -12.01 -0.32 -15.31
C ALA A 213 -13.10 -1.25 -15.89
N LYS A 214 -13.74 -2.06 -15.03
CA LYS A 214 -14.90 -2.91 -15.37
C LYS A 214 -16.20 -2.13 -15.59
N PHE A 215 -16.23 -0.85 -15.21
CA PHE A 215 -17.40 -0.01 -15.28
C PHE A 215 -17.23 0.99 -16.42
N HIS A 216 -17.80 0.65 -17.58
CA HIS A 216 -17.84 1.52 -18.75
C HIS A 216 -18.87 2.63 -18.55
N VAL A 217 -18.43 3.75 -17.96
CA VAL A 217 -19.27 4.91 -17.64
C VAL A 217 -20.08 5.37 -18.86
N GLU A 218 -19.47 5.43 -20.04
CA GLU A 218 -20.14 5.89 -21.26
C GLU A 218 -21.24 4.93 -21.75
N SER A 219 -20.99 3.62 -21.71
CA SER A 219 -22.00 2.61 -22.06
C SER A 219 -23.17 2.66 -21.10
N PHE A 220 -22.87 2.78 -19.80
CA PHE A 220 -23.86 2.87 -18.74
C PHE A 220 -24.67 4.16 -18.84
N GLN A 221 -24.01 5.29 -19.11
CA GLN A 221 -24.64 6.59 -19.29
C GLN A 221 -25.59 6.59 -20.49
N ASN A 222 -25.19 5.97 -21.61
CA ASN A 222 -26.04 5.84 -22.78
C ASN A 222 -27.24 4.92 -22.54
N GLU A 223 -27.09 3.87 -21.73
CA GLU A 223 -28.18 2.96 -21.34
C GLU A 223 -29.20 3.63 -20.41
N ILE A 224 -28.78 4.66 -19.66
CA ILE A 224 -29.58 5.32 -18.61
C ILE A 224 -30.17 6.66 -19.07
N SER A 225 -29.63 7.26 -20.13
CA SER A 225 -30.10 8.54 -20.66
C SER A 225 -31.46 8.38 -21.32
N ALA A 226 -32.53 8.61 -20.55
CA ALA A 226 -33.90 8.59 -21.04
C ALA A 226 -34.36 10.01 -21.43
N THR A 227 -34.85 10.16 -22.66
CA THR A 227 -35.53 11.39 -23.11
C THR A 227 -37.03 11.25 -22.94
N VAL A 228 -37.67 12.28 -22.39
CA VAL A 228 -39.12 12.34 -22.22
C VAL A 228 -39.65 13.57 -22.95
N ASP A 229 -40.71 13.38 -23.71
CA ASP A 229 -41.35 14.45 -24.49
C ASP A 229 -42.30 15.25 -23.60
N LYS A 230 -41.93 16.50 -23.29
CA LYS A 230 -42.73 17.44 -22.49
C LYS A 230 -44.06 17.83 -23.13
N SER A 231 -44.25 17.59 -24.43
CA SER A 231 -45.50 17.93 -25.12
C SER A 231 -46.67 17.00 -24.74
N LYS A 232 -46.39 15.82 -24.15
CA LYS A 232 -47.41 14.87 -23.71
C LYS A 232 -47.97 15.24 -22.35
N GLN A 233 -49.28 15.25 -22.17
CA GLN A 233 -49.92 15.63 -20.89
C GLN A 233 -49.51 14.73 -19.69
N SER A 234 -49.03 13.51 -19.94
CA SER A 234 -48.56 12.55 -18.93
C SER A 234 -47.03 12.48 -18.77
N TRP A 235 -46.28 13.45 -19.31
CA TRP A 235 -44.83 13.42 -19.37
C TRP A 235 -44.17 13.30 -17.97
N SER A 236 -44.73 13.94 -16.95
CA SER A 236 -44.19 13.90 -15.58
C SER A 236 -44.31 12.51 -14.96
N ALA A 237 -45.46 11.86 -15.12
CA ALA A 237 -45.69 10.49 -14.68
C ALA A 237 -44.78 9.48 -15.41
N GLU A 238 -44.59 9.69 -16.72
CA GLU A 238 -43.67 8.87 -17.53
C GLU A 238 -42.21 9.05 -17.08
N ALA A 239 -41.78 10.28 -16.78
CA ALA A 239 -40.43 10.56 -16.28
C ALA A 239 -40.15 9.94 -14.91
N VAL A 240 -41.11 9.98 -13.99
CA VAL A 240 -40.99 9.35 -12.66
C VAL A 240 -40.88 7.83 -12.77
N LEU A 241 -41.71 7.20 -13.63
CA LEU A 241 -41.63 5.76 -13.87
C LEU A 241 -40.27 5.36 -14.45
N ARG A 242 -39.79 6.09 -15.46
CA ARG A 242 -38.48 5.86 -16.06
C ARG A 242 -37.33 6.04 -15.07
N TYR A 243 -37.38 7.08 -14.25
CA TYR A 243 -36.38 7.28 -13.19
C TYR A 243 -36.38 6.11 -12.20
N SER A 244 -37.56 5.60 -11.81
CA SER A 244 -37.64 4.47 -10.87
C SER A 244 -37.02 3.18 -11.45
N GLU A 245 -37.25 2.92 -12.74
CA GLU A 245 -36.68 1.79 -13.48
C GLU A 245 -35.15 1.89 -13.58
N VAL A 246 -34.66 3.06 -14.00
CA VAL A 246 -33.23 3.38 -14.03
C VAL A 246 -32.62 3.21 -12.65
N ARG A 247 -33.18 3.84 -11.61
CA ARG A 247 -32.65 3.76 -10.24
C ARG A 247 -32.56 2.32 -9.76
N GLN A 248 -33.58 1.50 -10.00
CA GLN A 248 -33.56 0.09 -9.64
C GLN A 248 -32.48 -0.69 -10.40
N ASN A 249 -32.34 -0.45 -11.70
CA ASN A 249 -31.32 -1.10 -12.52
C ASN A 249 -29.90 -0.70 -12.07
N VAL A 250 -29.64 0.60 -11.92
CA VAL A 250 -28.36 1.15 -11.40
C VAL A 250 -28.03 0.56 -10.04
N THR A 251 -28.99 0.57 -9.12
CA THR A 251 -28.79 0.02 -7.77
C THR A 251 -28.50 -1.47 -7.84
N SER A 252 -29.26 -2.24 -8.62
CA SER A 252 -29.06 -3.69 -8.80
C SER A 252 -27.68 -4.02 -9.37
N VAL A 253 -27.25 -3.33 -10.42
CA VAL A 253 -25.95 -3.53 -11.06
C VAL A 253 -24.81 -3.16 -10.11
N LEU A 254 -24.87 -2.00 -9.46
CA LEU A 254 -23.83 -1.55 -8.56
C LEU A 254 -23.76 -2.39 -7.28
N THR A 255 -24.90 -2.80 -6.71
CA THR A 255 -24.93 -3.71 -5.57
C THR A 255 -24.41 -5.10 -5.94
N ARG A 256 -24.74 -5.64 -7.13
CA ARG A 256 -24.13 -6.88 -7.65
C ARG A 256 -22.62 -6.75 -7.86
N ALA A 257 -22.14 -5.55 -8.21
CA ALA A 257 -20.73 -5.24 -8.32
C ALA A 257 -20.03 -5.00 -6.96
N GLY A 258 -20.76 -5.05 -5.85
CA GLY A 258 -20.21 -4.95 -4.49
C GLY A 258 -20.41 -3.60 -3.81
N ALA A 259 -21.20 -2.68 -4.37
CA ALA A 259 -21.51 -1.42 -3.70
C ALA A 259 -22.46 -1.65 -2.51
N GLN A 260 -22.02 -1.27 -1.30
CA GLN A 260 -22.81 -1.37 -0.08
C GLN A 260 -23.94 -0.33 0.00
N LYS A 261 -23.69 0.87 -0.53
CA LYS A 261 -24.65 1.98 -0.56
C LYS A 261 -24.58 2.64 -1.91
N VAL A 262 -25.71 2.61 -2.61
CA VAL A 262 -25.86 3.26 -3.91
C VAL A 262 -26.87 4.39 -3.74
N VAL A 263 -26.46 5.60 -4.11
CA VAL A 263 -27.34 6.78 -4.16
C VAL A 263 -27.43 7.18 -5.63
N VAL A 264 -28.64 7.20 -6.17
CA VAL A 264 -28.92 7.56 -7.57
C VAL A 264 -29.75 8.83 -7.57
N GLU A 265 -29.13 9.95 -7.94
CA GLU A 265 -29.80 11.24 -8.02
C GLU A 265 -30.18 11.54 -9.47
N PRO A 266 -31.47 11.86 -9.75
CA PRO A 266 -31.87 12.24 -11.08
C PRO A 266 -31.41 13.66 -11.40
N CYS A 267 -30.86 13.83 -12.59
CA CYS A 267 -30.62 15.14 -13.18
C CYS A 267 -31.59 15.31 -14.36
N PHE A 268 -32.60 16.16 -14.20
CA PHE A 268 -33.50 16.51 -15.31
C PHE A 268 -32.94 17.74 -16.01
N LEU A 269 -32.52 17.58 -17.25
CA LEU A 269 -32.06 18.66 -18.12
C LEU A 269 -33.08 18.87 -19.23
N ASP A 270 -33.42 20.13 -19.50
CA ASP A 270 -34.13 20.47 -20.72
C ASP A 270 -33.16 20.35 -21.91
N ALA A 271 -33.64 19.86 -23.05
CA ALA A 271 -32.86 19.75 -24.28
C ALA A 271 -32.32 21.11 -24.76
N THR A 272 -32.93 22.21 -24.30
CA THR A 272 -32.48 23.59 -24.57
C THR A 272 -31.40 24.09 -23.61
N GLU A 273 -31.09 23.38 -22.52
CA GLU A 273 -30.12 23.78 -21.48
C GLU A 273 -28.80 22.97 -21.52
N ILE A 274 -28.40 22.46 -22.69
CA ILE A 274 -27.15 21.70 -22.86
C ILE A 274 -25.95 22.60 -22.52
N GLY A 275 -25.17 22.24 -21.49
CA GLY A 275 -23.90 22.90 -21.14
C GLY A 275 -23.87 23.67 -19.81
N ARG A 276 -24.97 23.69 -19.03
CA ARG A 276 -24.92 24.24 -17.66
C ARG A 276 -24.38 23.21 -16.65
N PRO A 277 -23.44 23.59 -15.76
CA PRO A 277 -22.96 22.69 -14.71
C PRO A 277 -24.09 22.37 -13.72
N TRP A 278 -24.25 21.09 -13.40
CA TRP A 278 -25.20 20.62 -12.40
C TRP A 278 -24.72 21.01 -10.98
N VAL A 279 -25.62 21.59 -10.17
CA VAL A 279 -25.28 22.16 -8.85
C VAL A 279 -25.89 21.37 -7.68
N GLY A 280 -26.38 20.16 -7.92
CA GLY A 280 -26.97 19.31 -6.89
C GLY A 280 -28.40 19.67 -6.49
N CYS A 281 -28.96 18.88 -5.57
CA CYS A 281 -30.29 19.10 -5.00
C CYS A 281 -30.30 20.28 -4.01
N VAL A 282 -31.22 21.23 -4.18
CA VAL A 282 -31.28 22.50 -3.45
C VAL A 282 -31.81 22.37 -2.00
N GLY A 283 -31.87 21.18 -1.41
CA GLY A 283 -32.25 21.05 0.00
C GLY A 283 -32.32 19.65 0.59
N ALA A 284 -31.95 19.53 1.87
CA ALA A 284 -31.95 18.29 2.65
C ALA A 284 -33.34 17.62 2.80
N THR A 285 -34.42 18.34 2.48
CA THR A 285 -35.80 17.87 2.54
C THR A 285 -36.24 17.09 1.30
N CYS A 286 -35.66 17.34 0.11
CA CYS A 286 -35.97 16.58 -1.11
C CYS A 286 -35.57 15.10 -0.97
N PHE A 287 -34.46 14.84 -0.27
CA PHE A 287 -33.96 13.49 0.01
C PHE A 287 -34.96 12.62 0.80
N ARG A 288 -35.82 13.22 1.63
CA ARG A 288 -36.78 12.49 2.47
C ARG A 288 -38.04 12.04 1.72
N GLN A 289 -38.29 12.55 0.52
CA GLN A 289 -39.57 12.38 -0.17
C GLN A 289 -39.51 11.46 -1.39
N ASP A 290 -38.34 10.86 -1.70
CA ASP A 290 -38.14 10.03 -2.90
C ASP A 290 -38.53 10.73 -4.23
N ARG A 291 -38.67 12.05 -4.21
CA ARG A 291 -38.94 12.88 -5.39
C ARG A 291 -37.61 13.35 -5.95
N GLY A 292 -37.37 13.05 -7.22
CA GLY A 292 -36.23 13.58 -7.95
C GLY A 292 -36.17 15.10 -7.85
N CYS A 293 -34.98 15.66 -7.73
CA CYS A 293 -34.81 17.07 -7.41
C CYS A 293 -35.28 17.98 -8.56
N CYS A 294 -36.23 18.86 -8.27
CA CYS A 294 -36.73 19.88 -9.17
C CYS A 294 -35.85 21.16 -9.02
N LYS A 295 -35.40 21.76 -10.13
CA LYS A 295 -34.67 23.04 -10.17
C LYS A 295 -35.65 24.17 -9.84
N VAL A 296 -35.31 25.06 -8.90
CA VAL A 296 -36.06 26.30 -8.66
C VAL A 296 -35.49 27.37 -9.59
N ASP A 297 -36.34 27.99 -10.41
CA ASP A 297 -35.92 29.13 -11.22
C ASP A 297 -35.70 30.35 -10.32
N ASP A 298 -34.57 31.03 -10.49
CA ASP A 298 -34.14 32.22 -9.73
C ASP A 298 -35.06 33.46 -9.87
N LYS A 299 -36.23 33.34 -10.49
CA LYS A 299 -37.08 34.50 -10.83
C LYS A 299 -38.55 34.44 -10.43
N THR A 300 -39.05 33.37 -9.79
CA THR A 300 -40.43 33.40 -9.29
C THR A 300 -40.67 32.40 -8.17
N GLU A 301 -40.94 32.91 -6.96
CA GLU A 301 -41.63 32.19 -5.88
C GLU A 301 -43.09 31.92 -6.31
N VAL A 302 -43.34 30.99 -7.21
CA VAL A 302 -44.69 30.46 -7.45
C VAL A 302 -44.61 28.96 -7.68
N GLN A 303 -45.15 28.22 -6.71
CA GLN A 303 -45.54 26.80 -6.73
C GLN A 303 -44.72 25.88 -7.64
N SER A 304 -43.67 25.28 -7.06
CA SER A 304 -43.03 24.10 -7.60
C SER A 304 -43.92 22.87 -7.39
N GLU A 305 -44.81 22.61 -8.34
CA GLU A 305 -45.30 21.23 -8.55
C GLU A 305 -44.25 20.47 -9.37
N CYS A 306 -43.69 19.44 -8.74
CA CYS A 306 -43.27 18.24 -9.46
C CYS A 306 -44.56 17.40 -9.67
#